data_AF-A0ABD0RIM1-F1
#
_entry.id   AF-A0ABD0RIM1-F1
#
_cell.length_a   1.000
_cell.length_b   1.000
_cell.length_c   1.000
_cell.angle_alpha   90.00
_cell.angle_beta   90.00
_cell.angle_gamma   90.00
#
_symmetry.space_group_name_H-M   'P 1'
#
loop_
_entity.id
_entity.type
_entity.pdbx_description
1 polymer ?
#
loop_
_entity_poly.entity_id
_entity_poly.type
_entity_poly.pdbx_seq_one_letter_code
_entity_poly.pdbx_strand_id
1 'polypeptide(L)'
;FANYAWFEEWKDDKVKNRSIDYKELKEAFINNILETVIEIFPKIKDRIEYVDAGTPITNQHYIGAPKGEIYGIDHGIPRFDVELNATIRPQTPIKNLFLT
;
A
#
# COMPACT_ATOMS: atom_id res chain seq x y z
N PHE A 1 4.29 5.69 -4.40
CA PHE A 1 3.30 4.69 -3.91
C PHE A 1 1.90 5.23 -4.12
N ALA A 2 0.88 4.37 -4.13
CA ALA A 2 -0.52 4.82 -4.21
C ALA A 2 -0.84 5.71 -3.00
N ASN A 3 -1.49 6.85 -3.24
CA ASN A 3 -1.79 7.80 -2.18
C ASN A 3 -2.91 7.25 -1.28
N TYR A 4 -2.65 7.16 0.03
CA TYR A 4 -3.64 6.69 1.01
C TYR A 4 -4.95 7.47 0.96
N ALA A 5 -4.88 8.79 0.74
CA ALA A 5 -6.05 9.68 0.70
C ALA A 5 -7.06 9.29 -0.39
N TRP A 6 -6.61 8.62 -1.47
CA TRP A 6 -7.52 8.15 -2.53
C TRP A 6 -8.44 7.01 -2.06
N PHE A 7 -8.10 6.32 -0.97
CA PHE A 7 -8.83 5.16 -0.47
C PHE A 7 -9.38 5.36 0.95
N GLU A 8 -9.08 6.50 1.57
CA GLU A 8 -9.36 6.77 2.98
C GLU A 8 -10.86 6.69 3.32
N GLU A 9 -11.72 7.04 2.37
CA GLU A 9 -13.18 6.94 2.51
C GLU A 9 -13.64 5.54 2.94
N TRP A 10 -13.00 4.49 2.44
CA TRP A 10 -13.40 3.09 2.67
C TRP A 10 -12.55 2.38 3.72
N LYS A 11 -11.80 3.12 4.55
CA LYS A 11 -10.91 2.53 5.56
C LYS A 11 -11.65 1.73 6.63
N ASP A 12 -12.85 2.17 7.00
CA ASP A 12 -13.68 1.56 8.06
C ASP A 12 -14.72 0.56 7.50
N ASP A 13 -14.78 0.40 6.17
CA ASP A 13 -15.64 -0.60 5.53
C ASP A 13 -15.19 -2.02 5.87
N LYS A 14 -16.15 -2.95 5.91
CA LYS A 14 -15.87 -4.36 6.13
C LYS A 14 -14.99 -4.91 5.00
N VAL A 15 -13.84 -5.48 5.37
CA VAL A 15 -12.92 -6.11 4.42
C VAL A 15 -13.60 -7.22 3.63
N LYS A 16 -13.27 -7.32 2.34
CA LYS A 16 -13.96 -8.11 1.30
C LYS A 16 -15.39 -7.66 0.96
N ASN A 17 -15.95 -6.69 1.67
CA ASN A 17 -17.28 -6.14 1.44
C ASN A 17 -17.28 -4.60 1.45
N ARG A 18 -16.24 -3.99 0.86
CA ARG A 18 -16.18 -2.55 0.59
C ARG A 18 -17.16 -2.16 -0.52
N SER A 19 -17.49 -0.88 -0.57
CA SER A 19 -18.38 -0.27 -1.56
C SER A 19 -18.08 -0.65 -3.02
N ILE A 20 -19.06 -0.40 -3.90
CA ILE A 20 -18.86 -0.55 -5.35
C ILE A 20 -17.83 0.45 -5.87
N ASP A 21 -17.88 1.70 -5.41
CA ASP A 21 -16.97 2.79 -5.82
C ASP A 21 -15.50 2.43 -5.54
N TYR A 22 -15.21 1.81 -4.38
CA TYR A 22 -13.88 1.29 -4.06
C TYR A 22 -13.43 0.22 -5.07
N LYS A 23 -14.33 -0.70 -5.44
CA LYS A 23 -14.02 -1.79 -6.37
C LYS A 23 -13.77 -1.25 -7.76
N GLU A 24 -14.58 -0.29 -8.22
CA GLU A 24 -14.42 0.36 -9.53
C GLU A 24 -13.11 1.14 -9.62
N LEU A 25 -12.76 1.92 -8.58
CA LEU A 25 -11.47 2.61 -8.53
C LEU A 25 -10.30 1.63 -8.60
N LYS A 26 -10.36 0.55 -7.83
CA LYS A 26 -9.34 -0.51 -7.83
C LYS A 26 -9.23 -1.18 -9.21
N GLU A 27 -10.36 -1.47 -9.84
CA GLU A 27 -10.42 -2.09 -11.17
C GLU A 27 -9.82 -1.16 -12.25
N ALA A 28 -10.03 0.15 -12.15
CA ALA A 28 -9.41 1.12 -13.06
C ALA A 28 -7.87 1.08 -12.98
N PHE A 29 -7.31 0.96 -11.77
CA PHE A 29 -5.85 0.78 -11.61
C PHE A 29 -5.37 -0.56 -12.16
N ILE A 30 -6.10 -1.64 -11.90
CA ILE A 30 -5.78 -2.98 -12.42
C ILE A 30 -5.72 -2.96 -13.95
N ASN A 31 -6.75 -2.42 -14.60
CA ASN A 31 -6.84 -2.40 -16.05
C ASN A 31 -5.72 -1.59 -16.70
N ASN A 32 -5.43 -0.40 -16.19
CA ASN A 32 -4.33 0.43 -16.69
C ASN A 32 -2.95 -0.27 -16.57
N ILE A 33 -2.70 -0.94 -15.44
CA ILE A 33 -1.46 -1.71 -15.25
C ILE A 33 -1.43 -2.91 -16.21
N LEU A 34 -2.52 -3.65 -16.32
CA LEU A 34 -2.60 -4.81 -17.22
C LEU A 34 -2.41 -4.44 -18.68
N GLU A 35 -2.97 -3.31 -19.14
CA GLU A 35 -2.73 -2.77 -20.48
C GLU A 35 -1.22 -2.62 -20.74
N THR A 36 -0.51 -1.93 -19.83
CA THR A 36 0.95 -1.77 -19.93
C THR A 36 1.69 -3.11 -19.92
N VAL A 37 1.29 -4.04 -19.05
CA VAL A 37 1.93 -5.36 -18.96
C VAL A 37 1.70 -6.16 -20.24
N ILE A 38 0.50 -6.11 -20.83
CA ILE A 38 0.16 -6.81 -22.07
C ILE A 38 0.88 -6.19 -23.27
N GLU A 39 1.09 -4.89 -23.31
CA GLU A 39 1.92 -4.25 -24.34
C GLU A 39 3.35 -4.81 -24.34
N ILE A 40 3.94 -5.02 -23.16
CA ILE A 40 5.30 -5.56 -23.02
C ILE A 40 5.33 -7.08 -23.22
N PHE A 41 4.30 -7.79 -22.73
CA PHE A 41 4.21 -9.26 -22.72
C PHE A 41 2.92 -9.76 -23.39
N PRO A 42 2.73 -9.56 -24.69
CA PRO A 42 1.44 -9.79 -25.36
C PRO A 42 0.93 -11.24 -25.27
N LYS A 43 1.84 -12.22 -25.10
CA LYS A 43 1.52 -13.64 -25.01
C LYS A 43 0.76 -14.03 -23.73
N ILE A 44 0.70 -13.15 -22.72
CA ILE A 44 0.01 -13.46 -21.47
C ILE A 44 -1.49 -13.13 -21.51
N LYS A 45 -1.95 -12.29 -22.46
CA LYS A 45 -3.30 -11.72 -22.48
C LYS A 45 -4.39 -12.78 -22.27
N ASP A 46 -4.34 -13.84 -23.05
CA ASP A 46 -5.35 -14.92 -23.01
C ASP A 46 -4.99 -16.04 -22.02
N ARG A 47 -4.01 -15.81 -21.14
CA ARG A 47 -3.50 -16.76 -20.14
C ARG A 47 -3.66 -16.25 -18.70
N ILE A 48 -4.31 -15.11 -18.52
CA ILE A 48 -4.61 -14.56 -17.20
C ILE A 48 -5.84 -15.29 -16.66
N GLU A 49 -5.66 -16.12 -15.63
CA GLU A 49 -6.74 -16.83 -14.95
C GLU A 49 -7.34 -16.02 -13.81
N TYR A 50 -6.53 -15.21 -13.13
CA TYR A 50 -6.93 -14.46 -11.96
C TYR A 50 -6.11 -13.18 -11.80
N VAL A 51 -6.77 -12.11 -11.35
CA VAL A 51 -6.15 -10.83 -11.02
C VAL A 51 -6.74 -10.30 -9.71
N ASP A 52 -5.86 -9.82 -8.84
CA ASP A 52 -6.24 -9.10 -7.63
C ASP A 52 -5.18 -8.03 -7.31
N ALA A 53 -5.57 -7.02 -6.54
CA ALA A 53 -4.68 -5.96 -6.11
C ALA A 53 -4.94 -5.52 -4.66
N GLY A 54 -3.86 -5.24 -3.94
CA GLY A 54 -3.93 -4.55 -2.66
C GLY A 54 -4.05 -3.03 -2.85
N THR A 55 -4.68 -2.36 -1.90
CA THR A 55 -4.67 -0.90 -1.75
C THR A 55 -3.99 -0.52 -0.43
N PRO A 56 -3.65 0.76 -0.18
CA PRO A 56 -3.12 1.19 1.11
C PRO A 56 -3.97 0.74 2.32
N ILE A 57 -5.30 0.83 2.23
CA ILE A 57 -6.21 0.35 3.28
C ILE A 57 -6.30 -1.19 3.38
N THR A 58 -5.73 -1.92 2.43
CA THR A 58 -5.52 -3.37 2.52
C THR A 58 -4.32 -3.67 3.43
N ASN A 59 -3.21 -2.97 3.24
CA ASN A 59 -2.03 -3.09 4.10
C ASN A 59 -2.33 -2.62 5.54
N GLN A 60 -3.06 -1.52 5.68
CA GLN A 60 -3.50 -1.04 6.99
C GLN A 60 -4.28 -2.10 7.77
N HIS A 61 -5.16 -2.84 7.10
CA HIS A 61 -5.93 -3.90 7.75
C HIS A 61 -5.11 -5.13 8.08
N TYR A 62 -4.36 -5.68 7.11
CA TYR A 62 -3.75 -7.00 7.26
C TYR A 62 -2.40 -6.99 7.99
N ILE A 63 -1.63 -5.91 7.88
CA ILE A 63 -0.28 -5.82 8.47
C ILE A 63 -0.12 -4.61 9.39
N GLY A 64 -1.19 -3.86 9.68
CA GLY A 64 -1.16 -2.77 10.64
C GLY A 64 -0.35 -1.55 10.20
N ALA A 65 -0.04 -1.42 8.91
CA ALA A 65 0.66 -0.26 8.34
C ALA A 65 -0.22 1.00 8.43
N PRO A 66 0.05 1.99 9.32
CA PRO A 66 -0.93 3.02 9.67
C PRO A 66 -1.49 3.83 8.49
N LYS A 67 -0.70 4.05 7.44
CA LYS A 67 -1.12 4.69 6.18
C LYS A 67 -0.89 3.79 4.96
N GLY A 68 -0.90 2.47 5.17
CA GLY A 68 -0.72 1.49 4.13
C GLY A 68 0.68 1.42 3.53
N GLU A 69 1.66 2.04 4.20
CA GLU A 69 3.05 2.05 3.77
C GLU A 69 3.66 0.64 3.75
N ILE A 70 4.47 0.37 2.73
CA ILE A 70 5.14 -0.93 2.55
C ILE A 70 6.50 -0.93 3.26
N TYR A 71 7.15 0.22 3.34
CA TYR A 71 8.52 0.39 3.84
C TYR A 71 8.63 1.45 4.95
N GLY A 72 7.54 1.70 5.68
CA GLY A 72 7.52 2.70 6.75
C GLY A 72 7.53 4.14 6.23
N ILE A 73 8.30 5.00 6.90
CA ILE A 73 8.40 6.44 6.63
C ILE A 73 8.79 6.69 5.15
N ASP A 74 8.33 7.81 4.59
CA ASP A 74 8.63 8.22 3.23
C ASP A 74 10.14 8.27 2.93
N HIS A 75 10.48 8.04 1.65
CA HIS A 75 11.86 7.93 1.15
C HIS A 75 12.32 9.21 0.45
N GLY A 76 11.82 10.36 0.88
CA GLY A 76 12.23 11.66 0.36
C GLY A 76 13.61 12.11 0.86
N ILE A 77 14.16 13.15 0.22
CA ILE A 77 15.41 13.81 0.63
C ILE A 77 15.45 14.15 2.14
N PRO A 78 14.35 14.66 2.76
CA PRO A 78 14.36 14.95 4.19
C PRO A 78 14.74 13.77 5.08
N ARG A 79 14.53 12.52 4.62
CA ARG A 79 14.90 11.30 5.35
C ARG A 79 16.40 11.24 5.68
N PHE A 80 17.26 11.86 4.89
CA PHE A 80 18.72 11.84 5.07
C PHE A 80 19.22 12.93 6.01
N ASP A 81 18.32 13.74 6.56
CA ASP A 81 18.66 14.69 7.60
C ASP A 81 19.21 13.98 8.85
N VAL A 82 20.18 14.62 9.51
CA VAL A 82 20.91 14.06 10.66
C VAL A 82 19.99 13.92 11.86
N GLU A 83 19.16 14.92 12.13
CA GLU A 83 18.22 14.92 13.25
C GLU A 83 17.14 13.87 13.02
N LEU A 84 16.61 13.77 11.80
CA LEU A 84 15.63 12.74 11.48
C LEU A 84 16.22 11.33 11.62
N ASN A 85 17.44 11.08 11.11
CA ASN A 85 18.10 9.77 11.29
C ASN A 85 18.36 9.40 12.75
N ALA A 86 18.62 10.39 13.61
CA ALA A 86 18.83 10.17 15.03
C ALA A 86 17.52 9.83 15.76
N THR A 87 16.40 10.42 15.33
CA THR A 87 15.13 10.36 16.06
C THR A 87 14.18 9.26 15.61
N ILE A 88 14.28 8.75 14.37
CA ILE A 88 13.41 7.66 13.86
C ILE A 88 13.72 6.27 14.44
N ARG A 89 14.77 6.14 15.27
CA ARG A 89 15.14 4.87 15.91
C ARG A 89 14.13 4.54 17.00
N PRO A 90 13.52 3.33 17.01
CA PRO A 90 12.51 3.00 18.00
C PRO A 90 13.07 3.07 19.42
N GLN A 91 12.39 3.82 20.28
CA GLN A 91 12.65 3.89 21.72
C GLN A 91 11.45 3.30 22.46
N THR A 92 11.69 2.45 23.47
CA THR A 92 10.63 1.87 24.28
C THR A 92 10.84 2.22 25.75
N PRO A 93 9.77 2.49 26.53
CA PRO A 93 9.89 2.73 27.96
C PRO A 93 10.11 1.44 28.77
N ILE A 94 10.03 0.28 28.13
CA ILE A 94 10.12 -1.04 28.75
C ILE A 94 11.55 -1.55 28.58
N LYS A 95 12.24 -1.76 29.70
CA LYS A 95 13.61 -2.29 29.70
C LYS A 95 13.67 -3.61 28.91
N ASN A 96 14.63 -3.70 27.99
CA ASN A 96 14.89 -4.84 27.12
C ASN A 96 13.79 -5.18 26.10
N LEU A 97 12.85 -4.27 25.83
CA LEU A 97 11.94 -4.39 24.70
C LEU A 97 12.52 -3.66 23.48
N PHE A 98 12.87 -4.42 22.45
CA PHE A 98 13.40 -3.89 21.19
C PHE A 98 12.32 -3.99 20.10
N LEU A 99 12.23 -2.98 19.25
CA LEU A 99 11.40 -3.01 18.03
C LEU A 99 12.34 -3.11 16.83
N THR A 100 11.95 -3.94 15.86
CA THR A 100 12.67 -4.17 14.60
C THR A 100 11.87 -3.64 13.44
#